data_AF-A0A377UU21-F1
#
_entry.id   AF-A0A377UU21-F1
#
_cell.length_a   1.000
_cell.length_b   1.000
_cell.length_c   1.000
_cell.angle_alpha   90.00
_cell.angle_beta   90.00
_cell.angle_gamma   90.00
#
_symmetry.space_group_name_H-M   'P 1'
#
loop_
_entity.id
_entity.type
_entity.pdbx_description
1 polymer ?
#
loop_
_entity_poly.entity_id
_entity_poly.type
_entity_poly.pdbx_seq_one_letter_code
_entity_poly.pdbx_strand_id
1 'polypeptide(L)' 'MQLNSTEISELIKQRIAQFNVVSEAHNEGTIVSVSDGVIRIHGLAECMQGEMISLPGNRYAIALNLERDFRRCGGNGSVR' A
#
# COMPACT_ATOMS: atom_id res chain seq x y z
N MET A 1 17.25 -16.81 36.34
CA MET A 1 16.89 -15.71 35.44
C MET A 1 15.40 -15.47 35.57
N GLN A 2 15.00 -14.52 36.41
CA GLN A 2 13.60 -14.11 36.55
C GLN A 2 13.30 -13.18 35.39
N LEU A 3 12.45 -13.62 34.46
CA LEU A 3 11.87 -12.70 33.48
C LEU A 3 11.04 -11.68 34.27
N ASN A 4 11.54 -10.45 34.36
CA ASN A 4 10.81 -9.31 34.91
C ASN A 4 9.61 -9.03 34.00
N SER A 5 8.50 -9.73 34.23
CA SER A 5 7.23 -9.55 33.51
C SER A 5 6.73 -8.11 33.54
N THR A 6 7.21 -7.32 34.51
CA THR A 6 6.92 -5.89 34.67
C THR A 6 7.50 -5.05 33.52
N GLU A 7 8.75 -5.29 33.10
CA GLU A 7 9.38 -4.53 32.00
C GLU A 7 8.68 -4.79 30.66
N ILE A 8 8.30 -6.03 30.38
CA ILE A 8 7.55 -6.38 29.16
C ILE A 8 6.17 -5.69 29.17
N SER A 9 5.53 -5.63 30.33
CA SER A 9 4.23 -4.97 30.49
C SER A 9 4.32 -3.45 30.32
N GLU A 10 5.38 -2.82 30.83
CA GLU A 10 5.62 -1.39 30.65
C GLU A 10 5.98 -1.06 29.20
N LEU A 11 6.81 -1.87 28.54
CA LEU A 11 7.16 -1.71 27.14
C LEU A 11 5.93 -1.79 26.23
N ILE A 12 5.03 -2.75 26.46
CA ILE A 12 3.79 -2.86 25.69
C ILE A 12 2.86 -1.67 25.96
N LYS A 13 2.71 -1.22 27.22
CA LYS A 13 1.92 -0.02 27.56
C LYS A 13 2.45 1.23 26.86
N GLN A 14 3.77 1.43 26.82
CA GLN A 14 4.39 2.55 26.12
C GLN A 14 4.14 2.48 24.62
N ARG A 15 4.23 1.30 24.00
CA ARG A 15 3.95 1.12 22.56
C ARG A 15 2.50 1.38 22.20
N ILE A 16 1.56 0.99 23.06
CA ILE A 16 0.13 1.29 22.89
C ILE A 16 -0.12 2.80 23.08
N ALA A 17 0.52 3.44 24.06
CA ALA A 17 0.38 4.88 24.29
C ALA A 17 0.97 5.71 23.13
N GLN A 18 2.01 5.23 22.48
CA GLN A 18 2.59 5.82 21.27
C GLN A 18 1.86 5.42 19.98
N PHE A 19 0.92 4.47 20.04
CA PHE A 19 0.11 4.07 18.89
C PHE A 19 -0.92 5.17 18.61
N ASN A 20 -0.41 6.25 18.02
CA ASN A 20 -1.21 7.34 17.53
C ASN A 20 -1.97 6.81 16.32
N VAL A 21 -3.31 6.75 16.42
CA VAL A 21 -4.20 6.39 15.30
C VAL A 21 -4.20 7.58 14.33
N VAL A 22 -3.08 7.76 13.64
CA VAL A 22 -2.98 8.65 12.50
C VAL A 22 -3.60 7.86 11.36
N SER A 23 -4.81 8.25 10.95
CA SER A 23 -5.39 7.80 9.70
C SER A 23 -4.58 8.41 8.57
N GLU A 24 -3.40 7.86 8.31
CA GLU A 24 -2.60 8.21 7.15
C GLU A 24 -3.39 7.78 5.91
N ALA A 25 -3.68 8.73 5.03
CA ALA A 25 -4.28 8.44 3.74
C ALA A 25 -3.25 7.66 2.92
N HIS A 26 -3.32 6.33 2.99
CA HIS A 26 -2.50 5.46 2.18
C HIS A 26 -3.17 5.25 0.84
N ASN A 27 -2.38 5.38 -0.22
CA ASN A 27 -2.82 5.06 -1.56
C ASN A 27 -2.75 3.54 -1.72
N GLU A 28 -3.90 2.87 -1.53
CA GLU A 28 -4.01 1.42 -1.58
C GLU A 28 -4.40 0.94 -2.98
N GLY A 29 -3.86 -0.20 -3.39
CA GLY A 29 -4.19 -0.85 -4.65
C GLY A 29 -4.52 -2.33 -4.45
N THR A 30 -5.30 -2.88 -5.37
CA THR A 30 -5.63 -4.31 -5.40
C THR A 30 -4.73 -5.02 -6.41
N ILE A 31 -4.13 -6.14 -6.00
CA ILE A 31 -3.35 -7.01 -6.89
C ILE A 31 -4.33 -7.75 -7.80
N VAL A 32 -4.20 -7.56 -9.11
CA VAL A 32 -5.06 -8.22 -10.12
C VAL A 32 -4.40 -9.48 -10.67
N SER A 33 -3.07 -9.48 -10.82
CA SER A 33 -2.35 -10.66 -11.29
C SER A 33 -0.91 -10.69 -10.77
N VAL A 34 -0.39 -11.89 -10.55
CA VAL A 34 1.01 -12.15 -10.21
C VAL A 34 1.58 -13.16 -11.19
N SER A 35 2.64 -12.79 -11.90
CA SER A 35 3.28 -13.61 -12.93
C SER A 35 4.78 -13.46 -12.86
N ASP A 36 5.52 -14.54 -12.54
CA ASP A 36 7.00 -14.61 -12.60
C ASP A 36 7.75 -13.40 -11.99
N GLY A 37 7.29 -12.91 -10.84
CA GLY A 37 7.87 -11.74 -10.16
C GLY A 37 7.37 -10.38 -10.65
N VAL A 38 6.52 -10.34 -11.67
CA VAL A 38 5.78 -9.15 -12.12
C VAL A 38 4.37 -9.15 -11.49
N ILE A 39 4.01 -8.05 -10.84
CA ILE A 39 2.73 -7.88 -10.17
C ILE A 39 1.98 -6.75 -10.85
N ARG A 40 0.72 -7.00 -11.23
CA ARG A 40 -0.18 -5.97 -11.77
C ARG A 40 -1.08 -5.48 -10.63
N ILE A 41 -0.98 -4.20 -10.31
CA ILE A 41 -1.74 -3.55 -9.25
C ILE A 41 -2.66 -2.52 -9.89
N HIS A 42 -3.93 -2.51 -9.46
CA HIS A 42 -4.92 -1.51 -9.88
C HIS A 42 -5.30 -0.64 -8.68
N GLY A 43 -5.54 0.66 -8.90
CA GLY A 43 -5.99 1.60 -7.86
C GLY A 43 -4.90 2.50 -7.28
N LEU A 44 -3.63 2.26 -7.59
CA LEU A 44 -2.52 3.12 -7.18
C LEU A 44 -2.46 4.41 -8.02
N ALA A 45 -3.39 5.35 -7.78
CA ALA A 45 -3.53 6.57 -8.56
C ALA A 45 -2.36 7.56 -8.42
N GLU A 46 -1.76 7.65 -7.22
CA GLU A 46 -0.69 8.58 -6.90
C GLU A 46 0.72 7.95 -6.95
N CYS A 47 0.86 6.70 -7.40
CA CYS A 47 2.17 6.04 -7.45
C CYS A 47 3.02 6.55 -8.62
N MET A 48 4.28 6.87 -8.34
CA MET A 48 5.29 7.31 -9.31
C MET A 48 6.18 6.17 -9.76
N GLN A 49 6.74 6.30 -10.96
CA GLN A 49 7.62 5.29 -11.52
C GLN A 49 8.91 5.23 -10.70
N GLY A 50 9.34 4.03 -10.34
CA GLY A 50 10.50 3.80 -9.50
C GLY A 50 10.23 3.90 -8.01
N GLU A 51 8.99 4.14 -7.58
CA GLU A 51 8.65 4.06 -6.16
C GLU A 51 8.62 2.62 -5.64
N MET A 52 8.91 2.49 -4.35
CA MET A 52 8.87 1.24 -3.63
C MET A 52 7.45 1.02 -3.08
N ILE A 53 6.81 -0.05 -3.53
CA ILE A 53 5.50 -0.48 -3.08
C ILE A 53 5.67 -1.56 -2.03
N SER A 54 5.14 -1.33 -0.83
CA SER A 54 5.09 -2.35 0.23
C SER A 54 4.00 -3.36 -0.09
N LEU A 55 4.37 -4.64 -0.09
CA LEU A 55 3.46 -5.76 -0.32
C LEU A 55 3.22 -6.52 0.99
N PRO A 56 2.09 -7.22 1.11
CA PRO A 56 1.83 -8.07 2.27
C PRO A 56 2.93 -9.13 2.41
N GLY A 57 3.37 -9.34 3.67
CA GLY A 57 4.40 -10.34 4.00
C GLY A 57 5.84 -9.82 3.92
N ASN A 58 6.08 -8.55 4.26
CA ASN A 58 7.42 -7.95 4.32
C ASN A 58 8.17 -7.98 2.97
N ARG A 59 7.44 -7.89 1.86
CA ARG A 59 8.00 -7.83 0.50
C ARG A 59 7.86 -6.43 -0.06
N TYR A 60 8.76 -6.11 -0.98
CA TYR A 60 8.75 -4.83 -1.68
C TYR A 60 8.74 -5.07 -3.18
N ALA A 61 8.02 -4.23 -3.91
CA ALA A 61 8.06 -4.17 -5.36
C ALA A 61 8.48 -2.77 -5.81
N ILE A 62 8.99 -2.67 -7.02
CA ILE A 62 9.28 -1.38 -7.66
C ILE A 62 8.23 -1.14 -8.75
N ALA A 63 7.64 0.05 -8.74
CA ALA A 63 6.72 0.49 -9.76
C ALA A 63 7.46 0.70 -11.09
N LEU A 64 7.42 -0.28 -12.00
CA LEU A 64 8.12 -0.19 -13.29
C LEU A 64 7.30 0.48 -14.38
N ASN A 65 6.03 0.10 -14.53
CA ASN A 65 5.15 0.60 -15.59
C ASN A 65 3.84 1.10 -14.98
N LEU A 66 3.52 2.37 -15.22
CA LEU A 66 2.30 3.02 -14.76
C LEU A 66 1.36 3.18 -15.95
N GLU A 67 0.54 2.16 -16.20
CA GLU A 67 -0.57 2.28 -17.13
C GLU A 67 -1.69 3.10 -16.45
N ARG A 68 -1.79 4.37 -16.84
CA ARG A 68 -3.02 5.14 -16.58
C ARG A 68 -4.08 4.56 -17.50
N ASP A 69 -4.91 3.68 -16.99
CA ASP A 69 -6.14 3.25 -17.67
C ASP A 69 -7.09 4.46 -17.70
N PHE A 70 -6.77 5.45 -18.55
CA PHE A 70 -7.75 6.39 -19.04
C PHE A 70 -8.69 5.55 -19.86
N ARG A 71 -9.77 5.05 -19.23
CA ARG A 71 -10.92 4.56 -19.97
C ARG A 71 -11.34 5.65 -20.93
N ARG A 72 -10.91 5.48 -22.17
CA ARG A 72 -11.29 6.30 -23.31
C ARG A 72 -12.79 6.11 -23.44
N CYS A 73 -13.56 7.10 -23.04
CA CYS A 73 -14.97 7.14 -23.32
C CYS A 73 -15.12 7.38 -24.82
N GLY A 74 -15.17 6.29 -25.59
CA GLY A 74 -15.45 6.30 -27.01
C GLY A 74 -16.94 6.16 -27.26
N GLY A 75 -17.60 7.30 -27.55
CA GLY A 75 -18.68 7.38 -28.54
C GLY A 75 -20.10 6.98 -28.09
N ASN A 76 -20.89 7.97 -27.66
CA ASN A 76 -22.07 8.42 -28.40
C ASN A 76 -22.69 9.66 -27.73
N GLY A 77 -22.92 10.74 -28.50
CA GLY A 77 -23.83 11.81 -28.10
C GLY A 77 -23.28 13.23 -28.23
N SER A 78 -23.40 13.79 -29.43
CA SER A 78 -23.59 15.23 -29.72
C SER A 78 -22.94 16.24 -28.77
N VAL A 79 -21.78 16.77 -29.14
CA VAL A 79 -21.35 18.10 -28.70
C VAL A 79 -22.24 19.11 -29.45
N ARG A 80 -23.09 19.83 -28.70
CA ARG A 80 -23.60 21.15 -29.10
C ARG A 80 -22.78 22.20 -28.38
#